data_AF-A0A6G2QGA7-F1
#
_entry.id   AF-A0A6G2QGA7-F1
#
_cell.length_a   1.000
_cell.length_b   1.000
_cell.length_c   1.000
_cell.angle_alpha   90.00
_cell.angle_beta   90.00
_cell.angle_gamma   90.00
#
_symmetry.space_group_name_H-M   'P 1'
#
loop_
_entity.id
_entity.type
_entity.pdbx_description
1 polymer ?
#
loop_
_entity_poly.entity_id
_entity_poly.type
_entity_poly.pdbx_seq_one_letter_code
_entity_poly.pdbx_strand_id
1 'polypeptide(L)'
;MSDPRAGRLLDPPAHAPPPAPSGLLCPDVLDLSGLRHRARAPGPRVLRGPLELYLAHVGAQDERALRDAWELLDAEERARARAFRHDRDRASYVVAHAALRDVLSVLLGVRADALPL
;
A
#
# COMPACT_ATOMS: atom_id res chain seq x y z
N MET A 1 -12.54 46.28 -39.99
CA MET A 1 -12.73 44.82 -40.13
C MET A 1 -11.98 44.16 -38.99
N SER A 2 -12.73 43.65 -38.02
CA SER A 2 -12.21 43.15 -36.75
C SER A 2 -11.94 41.64 -36.86
N ASP A 3 -10.77 41.23 -36.43
CA ASP A 3 -10.35 39.83 -36.34
C ASP A 3 -10.54 39.36 -34.89
N PRO A 4 -11.39 38.36 -34.57
CA PRO A 4 -11.54 37.90 -33.21
C PRO A 4 -10.49 36.83 -32.91
N ARG A 5 -9.61 37.13 -31.96
CA ARG A 5 -8.71 36.18 -31.30
C ARG A 5 -9.52 34.97 -30.79
N ALA A 6 -9.40 33.84 -31.47
CA ALA A 6 -9.84 32.55 -30.96
C ALA A 6 -8.91 32.15 -29.80
N GLY A 7 -9.38 32.37 -28.57
CA GLY A 7 -8.71 31.89 -27.37
C GLY A 7 -8.62 30.36 -27.40
N ARG A 8 -7.39 29.84 -27.27
CA ARG A 8 -7.15 28.48 -26.81
C ARG A 8 -7.63 28.37 -25.36
N LEU A 9 -8.93 28.19 -25.16
CA LEU A 9 -9.40 27.43 -24.01
C LEU A 9 -9.24 25.96 -24.41
N LEU A 10 -8.40 25.22 -23.72
CA LEU A 10 -8.59 23.81 -23.34
C LEU A 10 -7.27 23.33 -22.69
N ASP A 11 -6.77 24.09 -21.71
CA ASP A 11 -5.94 23.45 -20.68
C ASP A 11 -6.92 22.68 -19.78
N PRO A 12 -6.74 21.35 -19.60
CA PRO A 12 -7.56 20.61 -18.67
C PRO A 12 -7.40 21.21 -17.26
N PRO A 13 -8.48 21.39 -16.50
CA PRO A 13 -8.36 21.85 -15.13
C PRO A 13 -7.43 20.89 -14.37
N ALA A 14 -6.54 21.43 -13.54
CA ALA A 14 -5.55 20.68 -12.74
C ALA A 14 -6.18 19.64 -11.78
N HIS A 15 -7.51 19.54 -11.74
CA HIS A 15 -8.32 18.66 -10.92
C HIS A 15 -9.27 17.77 -11.73
N ALA A 16 -9.08 17.64 -13.05
CA ALA A 16 -9.80 16.63 -13.82
C ALA A 16 -9.47 15.24 -13.24
N PRO A 17 -10.48 14.43 -12.86
CA PRO A 17 -10.22 13.09 -12.37
C PRO A 17 -9.43 12.32 -13.43
N PRO A 18 -8.40 11.55 -13.05
CA PRO A 18 -7.65 10.75 -14.01
C PRO A 18 -8.62 9.83 -14.76
N PRO A 19 -8.35 9.52 -16.04
CA PRO A 19 -9.17 8.60 -16.80
C PRO A 19 -9.33 7.29 -16.02
N ALA A 20 -10.57 6.83 -15.90
CA ALA A 20 -10.87 5.61 -15.17
C ALA A 20 -10.02 4.45 -15.74
N PRO A 21 -9.38 3.63 -14.88
CA PRO A 21 -8.60 2.50 -15.35
C PRO A 21 -9.48 1.62 -16.22
N SER A 22 -9.03 1.37 -17.46
CA SER A 22 -9.76 0.55 -18.43
C SER A 22 -9.56 -0.92 -18.08
N GLY A 23 -10.30 -1.41 -17.07
CA GLY A 23 -10.27 -2.79 -16.61
C GLY A 23 -10.79 -2.94 -15.19
N LEU A 24 -11.32 -4.13 -14.85
CA LEU A 24 -11.58 -4.48 -13.45
C LEU A 24 -10.24 -4.51 -12.70
N LEU A 25 -10.18 -3.87 -11.52
CA LEU A 25 -9.04 -4.02 -10.64
C LEU A 25 -8.98 -5.48 -10.17
N CYS A 26 -7.85 -6.14 -10.41
CA CYS A 26 -7.57 -7.48 -9.92
C CYS A 26 -6.65 -7.36 -8.70
N PRO A 27 -7.19 -7.24 -7.48
CA PRO A 27 -6.36 -7.06 -6.29
C PRO A 27 -5.43 -8.25 -6.08
N ASP A 28 -4.17 -7.98 -5.75
CA ASP A 28 -3.25 -9.02 -5.28
C ASP A 28 -3.40 -9.18 -3.76
N VAL A 29 -3.51 -10.43 -3.30
CA VAL A 29 -3.66 -10.73 -1.87
C VAL A 29 -2.29 -11.00 -1.27
N LEU A 30 -1.91 -10.17 -0.30
CA LEU A 30 -0.65 -10.25 0.41
C LEU A 30 -0.73 -11.31 1.52
N ASP A 31 0.25 -12.21 1.52
CA ASP A 31 0.48 -13.18 2.58
C ASP A 31 1.64 -12.71 3.48
N LEU A 32 1.31 -12.43 4.75
CA LEU A 32 2.29 -11.96 5.73
C LEU A 32 3.04 -13.09 6.44
N SER A 33 2.66 -14.35 6.22
CA SER A 33 3.33 -15.52 6.79
C SER A 33 4.81 -15.62 6.35
N GLY A 34 5.16 -14.97 5.23
CA GLY A 34 6.50 -14.91 4.66
C GLY A 34 7.33 -13.68 5.04
N LEU A 35 6.85 -12.75 5.87
CA LEU A 35 7.57 -11.47 6.11
C LEU A 35 9.02 -11.64 6.58
N ARG A 36 9.32 -12.65 7.41
CA ARG A 36 10.68 -12.98 7.86
C ARG A 36 11.44 -13.92 6.94
N HIS A 37 10.74 -14.69 6.13
CA HIS A 37 11.34 -15.68 5.25
C HIS A 37 10.95 -15.29 3.86
N ARG A 38 11.91 -14.71 3.13
CA ARG A 38 11.91 -14.45 1.68
C ARG A 38 11.63 -15.71 0.82
N ALA A 39 10.94 -16.72 1.35
CA ALA A 39 10.14 -17.66 0.60
C ALA A 39 9.29 -16.84 -0.35
N ARG A 40 9.50 -17.11 -1.64
CA ARG A 40 8.85 -16.45 -2.78
C ARG A 40 7.35 -16.70 -2.75
N ALA A 41 6.61 -16.11 -1.80
CA ALA A 41 5.29 -15.63 -2.15
C ALA A 41 5.48 -14.68 -3.34
N PRO A 42 4.55 -14.61 -4.31
CA PRO A 42 4.63 -13.61 -5.36
C PRO A 42 4.69 -12.26 -4.66
N GLY A 43 5.90 -11.68 -4.60
CA GLY A 43 6.06 -10.34 -4.10
C GLY A 43 5.23 -9.40 -4.96
N PRO A 44 5.03 -8.16 -4.52
CA PRO A 44 4.32 -7.14 -5.27
C PRO A 44 4.79 -7.18 -6.71
N ARG A 45 3.87 -7.45 -7.64
CA ARG A 45 4.21 -7.55 -9.05
C ARG A 45 4.70 -6.17 -9.50
N VAL A 46 5.61 -6.15 -10.48
CA VAL A 46 5.92 -4.91 -11.20
C VAL A 46 4.60 -4.29 -11.67
N LEU A 47 4.42 -2.99 -11.41
CA LEU A 47 3.21 -2.25 -11.76
C LEU A 47 2.84 -2.53 -13.23
N ARG A 48 1.68 -3.14 -13.47
CA ARG A 48 1.18 -3.49 -14.81
C ARG A 48 0.29 -2.40 -15.39
N GLY A 49 -0.15 -1.46 -14.57
CA GLY A 49 -0.96 -0.32 -14.98
C GLY A 49 -0.69 0.93 -14.12
N PRO A 50 -1.45 2.02 -14.34
CA PRO A 50 -1.29 3.26 -13.58
C PRO A 50 -1.72 3.13 -12.10
N LEU A 51 -2.41 2.05 -11.74
CA LEU A 51 -2.89 1.76 -10.39
C LEU A 51 -2.81 0.26 -10.13
N GLU A 52 -2.30 -0.11 -8.97
CA GLU A 52 -2.33 -1.47 -8.44
C GLU A 52 -3.06 -1.49 -7.09
N LEU A 53 -3.85 -2.54 -6.84
CA LEU A 53 -4.59 -2.74 -5.61
C LEU A 53 -4.04 -3.97 -4.87
N TYR A 54 -3.72 -3.79 -3.59
CA TYR A 54 -3.23 -4.86 -2.72
C TYR A 54 -4.16 -5.03 -1.52
N LEU A 55 -4.43 -6.28 -1.13
CA LEU A 55 -5.29 -6.62 0.00
C LEU A 55 -4.53 -7.50 0.99
N ALA A 56 -4.68 -7.25 2.30
CA ALA A 56 -4.13 -8.10 3.35
C ALA A 56 -5.26 -8.65 4.23
N HIS A 57 -5.28 -9.96 4.44
CA HIS A 57 -6.28 -10.60 5.29
C HIS A 57 -5.88 -10.54 6.77
N VAL A 58 -6.58 -9.74 7.57
CA VAL A 58 -6.28 -9.57 9.01
C VAL A 58 -6.67 -10.82 9.83
N GLY A 59 -7.87 -11.38 9.58
CA GLY A 59 -8.43 -12.44 10.41
C GLY A 59 -7.81 -13.84 10.21
N ALA A 60 -6.96 -14.02 9.20
CA ALA A 60 -6.32 -15.29 8.87
C ALA A 60 -4.87 -15.38 9.37
N GLN A 61 -4.33 -14.32 9.99
CA GLN A 61 -2.95 -14.28 10.46
C GLN A 61 -2.80 -15.10 11.73
N ASP A 62 -1.79 -15.98 11.77
CA ASP A 62 -1.41 -16.65 13.00
C ASP A 62 -0.63 -15.68 13.93
N GLU A 63 -0.44 -16.09 15.19
CA GLU A 63 0.27 -15.26 16.16
C GLU A 63 1.73 -14.97 15.76
N ARG A 64 2.37 -15.87 15.02
CA ARG A 64 3.75 -15.70 14.59
C ARG A 64 3.83 -14.61 13.52
N ALA A 65 2.97 -14.68 12.51
CA ALA A 65 2.85 -13.67 11.48
C ALA A 65 2.53 -12.29 12.08
N LEU A 66 1.68 -12.23 13.11
CA LEU A 66 1.40 -10.97 13.80
C LEU A 66 2.59 -10.41 14.58
N ARG A 67 3.40 -11.28 15.22
CA ARG A 67 4.65 -10.88 15.87
C ARG A 67 5.69 -10.39 14.86
N ASP A 68 5.84 -11.09 13.75
CA ASP A 68 6.77 -10.72 12.68
C ASP A 68 6.35 -9.38 12.05
N ALA A 69 5.05 -9.19 11.80
CA ALA A 69 4.49 -7.92 11.36
C ALA A 69 4.77 -6.79 12.36
N TRP A 70 4.54 -7.03 13.66
CA TRP A 70 4.84 -6.07 14.73
C TRP A 70 6.30 -5.61 14.74
N GLU A 71 7.24 -6.51 14.48
CA GLU A 71 8.66 -6.21 14.46
C GLU A 71 9.12 -5.40 13.24
N LEU A 72 8.37 -5.42 12.14
CA LEU A 72 8.64 -4.57 10.99
C LEU A 72 8.23 -3.11 11.21
N LEU A 73 7.29 -2.85 12.13
CA LEU A 73 6.88 -1.49 12.45
C LEU A 73 8.02 -0.72 13.13
N ASP A 74 8.14 0.57 12.85
CA ASP A 74 9.04 1.44 13.58
C ASP A 74 8.47 1.81 14.96
N ALA A 75 9.23 2.62 15.71
CA ALA A 75 8.84 3.01 17.05
C ALA A 75 7.56 3.85 17.08
N GLU A 76 7.35 4.74 16.11
CA GLU A 76 6.21 5.63 16.07
C GLU A 76 4.93 4.87 15.71
N GLU A 77 4.98 3.99 14.72
CA GLU A 77 3.84 3.16 14.37
C GLU A 77 3.50 2.16 15.47
N ARG A 78 4.49 1.60 16.17
CA ARG A 78 4.22 0.76 17.35
C ARG A 78 3.52 1.57 18.45
N ALA A 79 3.86 2.86 18.61
CA ALA A 79 3.15 3.73 19.54
C ALA A 79 1.70 3.98 19.08
N ARG A 80 1.48 4.27 17.79
CA ARG A 80 0.14 4.41 17.19
C ARG A 80 -0.68 3.12 17.32
N ALA A 81 -0.07 1.97 17.08
CA ALA A 81 -0.69 0.65 17.24
C ALA A 81 -1.09 0.37 18.70
N ARG A 82 -0.26 0.76 19.67
CA ARG A 82 -0.55 0.63 21.11
C ARG A 82 -1.69 1.53 21.59
N ALA A 83 -1.99 2.61 20.88
CA ALA A 83 -3.07 3.53 21.23
C ALA A 83 -4.47 2.95 20.95
N PHE A 84 -4.58 1.88 20.14
CA PHE A 84 -5.86 1.24 19.89
C PHE A 84 -6.37 0.49 21.13
N ARG A 85 -7.62 0.80 21.50
CA ARG A 85 -8.33 0.14 22.61
C ARG A 85 -8.64 -1.31 22.34
N HIS A 86 -8.97 -1.66 21.09
CA HIS A 86 -9.40 -2.99 20.70
C HIS A 86 -8.29 -3.75 20.00
N ASP A 87 -8.06 -4.99 20.43
CA ASP A 87 -7.01 -5.85 19.88
C ASP A 87 -7.20 -6.11 18.37
N ARG A 88 -8.45 -6.19 17.90
CA ARG A 88 -8.78 -6.36 16.48
C ARG A 88 -8.35 -5.15 15.63
N ASP A 89 -8.55 -3.94 16.13
CA ASP A 89 -8.18 -2.72 15.41
C ASP A 89 -6.66 -2.57 15.40
N ARG A 90 -6.01 -2.88 16.54
CA ARG A 90 -4.57 -2.96 16.63
C ARG A 90 -3.99 -3.97 15.63
N ALA A 91 -4.55 -5.18 15.55
CA ALA A 91 -4.10 -6.19 14.61
C ALA A 91 -4.29 -5.73 13.16
N SER A 92 -5.42 -5.09 12.84
CA SER A 92 -5.69 -4.53 11.51
C SER A 92 -4.66 -3.46 11.14
N TYR A 93 -4.34 -2.56 12.07
CA TYR A 93 -3.33 -1.53 11.87
C TYR A 93 -1.95 -2.13 11.60
N VAL A 94 -1.52 -3.08 12.44
CA VAL A 94 -0.21 -3.76 12.33
C VAL A 94 -0.11 -4.50 10.99
N VAL A 95 -1.12 -5.29 10.64
CA VAL A 95 -1.17 -6.04 9.37
C VAL A 95 -1.10 -5.10 8.18
N ALA A 96 -1.90 -4.03 8.16
CA ALA A 96 -1.92 -3.09 7.05
C ALA A 96 -0.57 -2.36 6.87
N HIS A 97 0.05 -1.89 7.96
CA HIS A 97 1.32 -1.16 7.87
C HIS A 97 2.52 -2.06 7.58
N ALA A 98 2.54 -3.29 8.12
CA ALA A 98 3.55 -4.28 7.76
C ALA A 98 3.44 -4.68 6.27
N ALA A 99 2.22 -4.88 5.77
CA ALA A 99 1.96 -5.17 4.36
C ALA A 99 2.40 -4.01 3.45
N LEU A 100 2.08 -2.76 3.82
CA LEU A 100 2.50 -1.57 3.08
C LEU A 100 4.03 -1.47 3.02
N ARG A 101 4.71 -1.68 4.15
CA ARG A 101 6.17 -1.72 4.20
C ARG A 101 6.76 -2.78 3.29
N ASP A 102 6.23 -4.00 3.34
CA ASP A 102 6.70 -5.09 2.49
C ASP A 102 6.57 -4.72 1.01
N VAL A 103 5.41 -4.17 0.62
CA VAL A 103 5.17 -3.72 -0.75
C VAL A 103 6.18 -2.66 -1.19
N LEU A 104 6.32 -1.60 -0.40
CA LEU A 104 7.24 -0.51 -0.70
C LEU A 104 8.70 -0.97 -0.69
N SER A 105 9.07 -1.94 0.15
CA SER A 105 10.42 -2.48 0.23
C SER A 105 10.84 -3.12 -1.09
N VAL A 106 9.93 -3.89 -1.70
CA VAL A 106 10.17 -4.55 -2.99
C VAL A 106 10.19 -3.53 -4.12
N LEU A 107 9.24 -2.59 -4.14
CA LEU A 107 9.15 -1.58 -5.19
C LEU A 107 10.34 -0.61 -5.19
N LEU A 108 10.86 -0.26 -4.02
CA LEU A 108 11.96 0.70 -3.86
C LEU A 108 13.33 0.04 -3.74
N GLY A 109 13.40 -1.27 -3.51
CA GLY A 109 14.65 -1.98 -3.25
C GLY A 109 15.30 -1.63 -1.90
N VAL A 110 14.53 -1.02 -0.99
CA VAL A 110 14.97 -0.64 0.37
C VAL A 110 14.46 -1.68 1.35
N ARG A 111 15.14 -1.90 2.47
CA ARG A 111 14.64 -2.81 3.51
C ARG A 111 13.34 -2.26 4.12
N ALA A 112 12.37 -3.14 4.37
CA ALA A 112 11.08 -2.78 4.94
C ALA A 112 11.21 -1.96 6.25
N ASP A 113 12.07 -2.42 7.17
CA ASP A 113 12.32 -1.78 8.47
C ASP A 113 13.07 -0.44 8.39
N ALA A 114 13.59 -0.06 7.22
CA ALA A 114 14.29 1.19 6.98
C ALA A 114 13.41 2.25 6.28
N LEU A 115 12.17 1.92 5.92
CA LEU A 115 11.26 2.86 5.27
C LEU A 115 10.72 3.89 6.29
N PRO A 116 10.78 5.20 5.99
CA PRO A 116 10.23 6.25 6.85
C PRO A 116 8.72 6.43 6.57
N LEU A 117 7.85 5.87 7.41
CA LEU A 117 6.39 5.86 7.25
C LEU A 117 5.62 6.50 8.41
#